data_AF-A0A820CYG6-F1
#
_entry.id   AF-A0A820CYG6-F1
#
_cell.length_a   1.000
_cell.length_b   1.000
_cell.length_c   1.000
_cell.angle_alpha   90.00
_cell.angle_beta   90.00
_cell.angle_gamma   90.00
#
_symmetry.space_group_name_H-M   'P 1'
#
loop_
_entity.id
_entity.type
_entity.pdbx_description
1 polymer ?
#
loop_
_entity_poly.entity_id
_entity_poly.type
_entity_poly.pdbx_seq_one_letter_code
_entity_poly.pdbx_strand_id
1 'polypeptide(L)'
;MSSPVRDGSNTSRVPSDIHIVVDNSNLFIGAQLGQGINGQQDAAIRINVANLANIIEKDKKKLNIKTRIVGGSIPPRKARAWTEWEKCNYKCLLGDRSMNNKEVFLDDMLHAQIQNLILKNNPKEKHAEQNLILISGDGNGNDNRTSFPEVVSSALEHGWMVEVWSWQASLSAKFKDLQEKYPSKMEIKYFDTHRSKVTFKEKQKQQPQQQPQQQQQQQQQQQQQQQQQQQQHTNPIQSWILLGFGLSVFLAIFLYYFKKF
;
A
#
# COMPACT_ATOMS: atom_id res chain seq x y z
N MET A 1 -61.87 40.14 1.62
CA MET A 1 -61.02 39.26 0.80
C MET A 1 -59.74 39.02 1.58
N SER A 2 -59.65 37.87 2.24
CA SER A 2 -58.53 37.52 3.12
C SER A 2 -57.38 36.97 2.29
N SER A 3 -56.19 37.52 2.47
CA SER A 3 -54.94 37.02 1.89
C SER A 3 -54.66 35.59 2.35
N PRO A 4 -54.21 34.69 1.46
CA PRO A 4 -53.83 33.35 1.88
C PRO A 4 -52.51 33.41 2.65
N VAL A 5 -52.56 32.93 3.89
CA VAL A 5 -51.39 32.57 4.70
C VAL A 5 -50.66 31.44 3.96
N ARG A 6 -49.40 31.67 3.57
CA ARG A 6 -48.55 30.61 3.04
C ARG A 6 -48.13 29.71 4.21
N ASP A 7 -48.78 28.56 4.28
CA ASP A 7 -48.42 27.44 5.13
C ASP A 7 -46.98 26.97 4.85
N GLY A 8 -46.30 26.55 5.91
CA GLY A 8 -44.88 26.20 5.95
C GLY A 8 -44.54 25.12 4.93
N SER A 9 -43.73 25.48 3.94
CA SER A 9 -43.25 24.56 2.92
C SER A 9 -42.46 23.42 3.55
N ASN A 10 -43.08 22.24 3.59
CA ASN A 10 -42.41 20.96 3.63
C ASN A 10 -41.60 20.81 2.33
N THR A 11 -40.42 21.44 2.26
CA THR A 11 -39.50 21.24 1.14
C THR A 11 -38.94 19.84 1.27
N SER A 12 -39.58 18.87 0.61
CA SER A 12 -38.99 17.56 0.37
C SER A 12 -37.64 17.79 -0.29
N ARG A 13 -36.56 17.63 0.47
CA ARG A 13 -35.19 17.80 -0.03
C ARG A 13 -35.02 16.89 -1.23
N VAL A 14 -34.52 17.42 -2.35
CA VAL A 14 -34.23 16.63 -3.55
C VAL A 14 -33.34 15.44 -3.13
N PRO A 15 -33.63 14.20 -3.58
CA PRO A 15 -32.78 13.06 -3.29
C PRO A 15 -31.34 13.34 -3.71
N SER A 16 -30.39 12.89 -2.91
CA SER A 16 -28.96 13.16 -3.11
C SER A 16 -28.19 11.85 -3.15
N ASP A 17 -27.56 11.59 -4.28
CA ASP A 17 -26.69 10.44 -4.53
C ASP A 17 -25.23 10.81 -4.23
N ILE A 18 -24.50 9.86 -3.66
CA ILE A 18 -23.11 10.04 -3.24
C ILE A 18 -22.21 8.99 -3.90
N HIS A 19 -21.11 9.48 -4.45
CA HIS A 19 -20.05 8.69 -5.03
C HIS A 19 -18.74 8.97 -4.29
N ILE A 20 -18.19 7.95 -3.65
CA ILE A 20 -16.95 8.04 -2.89
C ILE A 20 -15.83 7.39 -3.71
N VAL A 21 -14.77 8.15 -3.96
CA VAL A 21 -13.58 7.68 -4.68
C VAL A 21 -12.35 7.96 -3.83
N VAL A 22 -11.61 6.90 -3.53
CA VAL A 22 -10.42 6.94 -2.67
C VAL A 22 -9.19 6.65 -3.51
N ASP A 23 -8.21 7.55 -3.44
CA ASP A 23 -6.84 7.24 -3.82
C ASP A 23 -6.08 6.77 -2.57
N ASN A 24 -5.92 5.45 -2.44
CA ASN A 24 -5.29 4.84 -1.29
C ASN A 24 -3.80 5.17 -1.20
N SER A 25 -3.11 5.34 -2.34
CA SER A 25 -1.68 5.68 -2.37
C SER A 25 -1.47 7.08 -1.78
N ASN A 26 -2.26 8.07 -2.21
CA ASN A 26 -2.18 9.42 -1.68
C ASN A 26 -2.66 9.54 -0.22
N LEU A 27 -3.73 8.83 0.15
CA LEU A 27 -4.18 8.73 1.53
C LEU A 27 -3.10 8.14 2.45
N PHE A 28 -2.46 7.05 2.02
CA PHE A 28 -1.48 6.32 2.82
C PHE A 28 -0.17 7.08 2.97
N ILE A 29 0.40 7.58 1.87
CA ILE A 29 1.65 8.35 1.88
C ILE A 29 1.45 9.63 2.70
N GLY A 30 0.34 10.35 2.51
CA GLY A 30 0.05 11.56 3.28
C GLY A 30 -0.07 11.30 4.78
N ALA A 31 -0.59 10.14 5.20
CA ALA A 31 -0.68 9.79 6.62
C ALA A 31 0.69 9.55 7.27
N GLN A 32 1.68 9.16 6.47
CA GLN A 32 3.05 8.95 6.93
C GLN A 32 3.85 10.24 7.04
N LEU A 33 3.45 11.32 6.34
CA LEU A 33 4.04 12.64 6.51
C LEU A 33 3.77 13.16 7.94
N GLY A 34 4.81 13.27 8.75
CA GLY A 34 4.70 13.74 10.13
C GLY A 34 4.30 15.22 10.22
N GLN A 35 3.58 15.59 11.29
CA GLN A 35 3.40 17.00 11.68
C GLN A 35 4.56 17.55 12.56
N GLY A 36 5.62 16.76 12.76
CA GLY A 36 6.74 17.13 13.62
C GLY A 36 7.66 18.18 12.97
N ILE A 37 8.43 18.87 13.82
CA ILE A 37 9.31 20.02 13.50
C ILE A 37 10.32 19.74 12.36
N ASN A 38 10.57 18.48 12.01
CA ASN A 38 11.54 18.08 10.96
C ASN A 38 10.91 17.30 9.78
N GLY A 39 9.59 17.21 9.66
CA GLY A 39 8.93 16.56 8.51
C GLY A 39 9.24 15.07 8.31
N GLN A 40 9.73 14.38 9.35
CA GLN A 40 10.10 12.96 9.26
C GLN A 40 8.88 12.08 8.96
N GLN A 41 9.03 11.18 7.99
CA GLN A 41 8.03 10.18 7.64
C GLN A 41 8.02 9.03 8.66
N ASP A 42 6.84 8.64 9.14
CA ASP A 42 6.67 7.46 9.99
C ASP A 42 6.05 6.31 9.19
N ALA A 43 6.94 5.46 8.65
CA ALA A 43 6.55 4.30 7.85
C ALA A 43 5.78 3.22 8.63
N ALA A 44 5.69 3.30 9.97
CA ALA A 44 4.88 2.38 10.78
C ALA A 44 3.39 2.79 10.81
N ILE A 45 3.05 4.00 10.36
CA ILE A 45 1.67 4.46 10.30
C ILE A 45 0.88 3.64 9.26
N ARG A 46 -0.33 3.26 9.66
CA ARG A 46 -1.35 2.59 8.84
C ARG A 46 -2.67 3.31 8.96
N ILE A 47 -3.56 3.08 7.98
CA ILE A 47 -4.91 3.62 7.95
C ILE A 47 -5.88 2.66 8.65
N ASN A 48 -6.67 3.17 9.57
CA ASN A 48 -7.85 2.48 10.11
C ASN A 48 -9.04 2.72 9.18
N VAL A 49 -9.21 1.81 8.20
CA VAL A 49 -10.23 1.93 7.15
C VAL A 49 -11.65 1.99 7.70
N ALA A 50 -11.97 1.19 8.72
CA ALA A 50 -13.31 1.19 9.31
C ALA A 50 -13.65 2.54 9.96
N ASN A 51 -12.71 3.13 10.72
CA ASN A 51 -12.92 4.45 11.32
C ASN A 51 -12.95 5.56 10.26
N LEU A 52 -12.10 5.46 9.24
CA LEU A 52 -12.06 6.39 8.12
C LEU A 52 -13.41 6.42 7.39
N ALA A 53 -13.93 5.26 6.98
CA ALA A 53 -15.24 5.14 6.33
C ALA A 53 -16.35 5.68 7.24
N ASN A 54 -16.31 5.36 8.54
CA ASN A 54 -17.27 5.91 9.49
C ASN A 54 -17.23 7.44 9.60
N ILE A 55 -16.05 8.07 9.50
CA ILE A 55 -15.90 9.53 9.56
C ILE A 55 -16.43 10.19 8.29
N ILE A 56 -16.03 9.68 7.11
CA ILE A 56 -16.47 10.22 5.81
C ILE A 56 -17.98 10.08 5.64
N GLU A 57 -18.54 8.94 6.05
CA GLU A 57 -19.94 8.60 5.81
C GLU A 57 -20.89 9.02 6.93
N LYS A 58 -20.38 9.54 8.07
CA LYS A 58 -21.15 9.74 9.32
C LYS A 58 -22.49 10.45 9.12
N ASP A 59 -22.45 11.64 8.52
CA ASP A 59 -23.62 12.48 8.29
C ASP A 59 -24.30 12.19 6.94
N LYS A 60 -23.70 11.27 6.18
CA LYS A 60 -24.14 10.84 4.86
C LYS A 60 -25.03 9.59 4.92
N LYS A 61 -25.22 8.98 6.09
CA LYS A 61 -26.07 7.78 6.27
C LYS A 61 -27.55 8.00 5.95
N LYS A 62 -28.02 9.25 5.93
CA LYS A 62 -29.37 9.62 5.47
C LYS A 62 -29.43 9.88 3.95
N LEU A 63 -28.28 9.87 3.28
CA LEU A 63 -28.12 10.11 1.85
C LEU A 63 -27.79 8.79 1.14
N ASN A 64 -27.98 8.76 -0.18
CA ASN A 64 -27.94 7.54 -0.95
C ASN A 64 -26.52 7.28 -1.48
N ILE A 65 -25.71 6.54 -0.74
CA ILE A 65 -24.34 6.21 -1.20
C ILE A 65 -24.41 5.14 -2.29
N LYS A 66 -24.29 5.58 -3.54
CA LYS A 66 -24.37 4.76 -4.76
C LYS A 66 -23.06 4.06 -5.10
N THR A 67 -21.94 4.69 -4.79
CA THR A 67 -20.63 4.18 -5.23
C THR A 67 -19.59 4.36 -4.15
N ARG A 68 -18.77 3.32 -3.97
CA ARG A 68 -17.57 3.30 -3.14
C ARG A 68 -16.45 2.63 -3.93
N ILE A 69 -15.48 3.41 -4.36
CA ILE A 69 -14.32 2.93 -5.13
C ILE A 69 -13.06 3.32 -4.38
N VAL A 70 -12.11 2.38 -4.28
CA VAL A 70 -10.76 2.66 -3.81
C VAL A 70 -9.75 2.15 -4.83
N GLY A 71 -8.83 3.02 -5.24
CA GLY A 71 -7.69 2.69 -6.08
C GLY A 71 -6.40 2.63 -5.28
N GLY A 72 -5.52 1.70 -5.61
CA GLY A 72 -4.12 1.73 -5.16
C GLY A 72 -3.30 0.57 -5.73
N SER A 73 -1.98 0.66 -5.60
CA SER A 73 -1.10 -0.37 -6.17
C SER A 73 -1.21 -1.68 -5.41
N ILE A 74 -0.95 -2.79 -6.10
CA ILE A 74 -0.86 -4.13 -5.48
C ILE A 74 0.47 -4.25 -4.70
N PRO A 75 0.47 -4.37 -3.36
CA PRO A 75 1.29 -5.36 -2.67
C PRO A 75 0.41 -6.62 -2.49
N PRO A 76 0.99 -7.83 -2.32
CA PRO A 76 0.39 -9.11 -2.72
C PRO A 76 -1.08 -9.20 -2.37
N ARG A 77 -1.91 -9.73 -3.30
CA ARG A 77 -3.40 -9.89 -3.30
C ARG A 77 -4.09 -10.34 -1.99
N LYS A 78 -3.36 -10.55 -0.90
CA LYS A 78 -3.79 -10.81 0.47
C LYS A 78 -3.39 -9.71 1.47
N ALA A 79 -3.03 -8.51 1.01
CA ALA A 79 -2.68 -7.41 1.91
C ALA A 79 -3.91 -7.03 2.74
N ARG A 80 -3.79 -7.15 4.07
CA ARG A 80 -4.84 -6.90 5.06
C ARG A 80 -5.63 -5.60 4.78
N ALA A 81 -4.98 -4.57 4.25
CA ALA A 81 -5.60 -3.30 3.89
C ALA A 81 -6.79 -3.45 2.91
N TRP A 82 -6.68 -4.28 1.87
CA TRP A 82 -7.75 -4.45 0.86
C TRP A 82 -8.97 -5.16 1.44
N THR A 83 -8.73 -6.16 2.28
CA THR A 83 -9.81 -6.84 3.00
C THR A 83 -10.58 -5.90 3.92
N GLU A 84 -9.92 -4.92 4.55
CA GLU A 84 -10.62 -3.92 5.37
C GLU A 84 -11.47 -2.95 4.53
N TRP A 85 -11.00 -2.58 3.33
CA TRP A 85 -11.81 -1.81 2.37
C TRP A 85 -13.05 -2.59 1.89
N GLU A 86 -12.88 -3.86 1.54
CA GLU A 86 -13.98 -4.73 1.11
C GLU A 86 -15.01 -4.94 2.22
N LYS A 87 -14.58 -5.12 3.48
CA LYS A 87 -15.48 -5.16 4.66
C LYS A 87 -16.29 -3.89 4.84
N CYS A 88 -15.80 -2.76 4.33
CA CYS A 88 -16.52 -1.48 4.33
C CYS A 88 -17.34 -1.25 3.04
N ASN A 89 -17.53 -2.29 2.21
CA ASN A 89 -18.24 -2.26 0.93
C ASN A 89 -17.60 -1.35 -0.14
N TYR A 90 -16.28 -1.15 -0.10
CA TYR A 90 -15.56 -0.47 -1.17
C TYR A 90 -15.15 -1.47 -2.25
N LYS A 91 -15.37 -1.11 -3.51
CA LYS A 91 -14.80 -1.84 -4.65
C LYS A 91 -13.34 -1.46 -4.80
N CYS A 92 -12.46 -2.43 -4.59
CA CYS A 92 -11.01 -2.26 -4.78
C CYS A 92 -10.65 -2.36 -6.26
N LEU A 93 -10.04 -1.31 -6.80
CA LEU A 93 -9.46 -1.28 -8.14
C LEU A 93 -7.93 -1.27 -7.99
N LEU A 94 -7.29 -2.34 -8.43
CA LEU A 94 -5.88 -2.55 -8.17
C LEU A 94 -5.08 -2.46 -9.47
N GLY A 95 -4.06 -1.61 -9.49
CA GLY A 95 -3.12 -1.47 -10.61
C GLY A 95 -1.88 -2.35 -10.44
N ASP A 96 -1.39 -2.93 -11.54
CA ASP A 96 -0.10 -3.59 -11.58
C ASP A 96 1.05 -2.57 -11.46
N ARG A 97 2.18 -2.99 -10.88
CA ARG A 97 3.42 -2.20 -10.87
C ARG A 97 4.24 -2.53 -12.12
N SER A 98 4.76 -1.52 -12.80
CA SER A 98 5.72 -1.72 -13.90
C SER A 98 7.03 -2.34 -13.40
N MET A 99 7.90 -2.75 -14.34
CA MET A 99 9.27 -3.21 -14.07
C MET A 99 10.09 -2.23 -13.21
N ASN A 100 9.76 -0.94 -13.21
CA ASN A 100 10.43 0.08 -12.39
C ASN A 100 9.76 0.29 -11.01
N ASN A 101 8.90 -0.62 -10.57
CA ASN A 101 8.13 -0.53 -9.32
C ASN A 101 7.21 0.71 -9.20
N LYS A 102 7.05 1.47 -10.30
CA LYS A 102 6.09 2.55 -10.38
C LYS A 102 4.71 1.99 -10.71
N GLU A 103 3.73 2.44 -9.95
CA GLU A 103 2.32 2.26 -10.26
C GLU A 103 2.04 2.89 -11.63
N VAL A 104 1.45 2.12 -12.54
CA VAL A 104 1.10 2.62 -13.87
C VAL A 104 -0.40 2.62 -14.02
N PHE A 105 -0.95 3.74 -14.48
CA PHE A 105 -2.35 3.92 -14.86
C PHE A 105 -3.40 3.88 -13.73
N LEU A 106 -3.02 3.83 -12.45
CA LEU A 106 -4.02 3.89 -11.38
C LEU A 106 -4.77 5.23 -11.38
N ASP A 107 -4.04 6.35 -11.42
CA ASP A 107 -4.64 7.67 -11.44
C ASP A 107 -5.54 7.81 -12.66
N ASP A 108 -5.06 7.41 -13.85
CA ASP A 108 -5.84 7.42 -15.08
C ASP A 108 -7.12 6.57 -14.97
N MET A 109 -7.05 5.41 -14.33
CA MET A 109 -8.21 4.56 -14.08
C MET A 109 -9.19 5.26 -13.13
N LEU A 110 -8.73 5.86 -12.02
CA LEU A 110 -9.60 6.58 -11.09
C LEU A 110 -10.23 7.81 -11.76
N HIS A 111 -9.47 8.57 -12.54
CA HIS A 111 -9.97 9.68 -13.36
C HIS A 111 -11.06 9.20 -14.33
N ALA A 112 -10.83 8.09 -15.03
CA ALA A 112 -11.81 7.49 -15.95
C ALA A 112 -13.07 6.99 -15.21
N GLN A 113 -12.95 6.45 -13.99
CA GLN A 113 -14.10 6.09 -13.18
C GLN A 113 -14.92 7.33 -12.80
N ILE A 114 -14.28 8.40 -12.35
CA ILE A 114 -14.97 9.66 -11.99
C ILE A 114 -15.68 10.23 -13.21
N GLN A 115 -15.02 10.33 -14.36
CA GLN A 115 -15.65 10.83 -15.59
C GLN A 115 -16.82 9.96 -16.03
N ASN A 116 -16.71 8.63 -15.95
CA ASN A 116 -17.84 7.74 -16.22
C ASN A 116 -19.02 7.94 -15.26
N LEU A 117 -18.76 8.25 -13.99
CA LEU A 117 -19.81 8.56 -13.02
C LEU A 117 -20.52 9.88 -13.36
N ILE A 118 -19.76 10.91 -13.75
CA ILE A 118 -20.30 12.21 -14.18
C ILE A 118 -21.24 12.01 -15.38
N LEU A 119 -20.79 11.29 -16.41
CA LEU A 119 -21.57 11.04 -17.62
C LEU A 119 -22.85 10.24 -17.36
N LYS A 120 -22.82 9.26 -16.46
CA LYS A 120 -23.98 8.38 -16.18
C LYS A 120 -25.00 8.99 -15.23
N ASN A 121 -24.62 10.00 -14.45
CA ASN A 121 -25.46 10.59 -13.42
C ASN A 121 -25.59 12.09 -13.63
N ASN A 122 -26.15 12.49 -14.78
CA ASN A 122 -26.53 13.88 -15.02
C ASN A 122 -27.64 14.29 -14.01
N PRO A 123 -27.44 15.31 -13.15
CA PRO A 123 -28.42 15.70 -12.13
C PRO A 123 -29.79 16.05 -12.71
N LYS A 124 -29.84 16.67 -13.90
CA LYS A 124 -31.08 17.08 -14.57
C LYS A 124 -31.91 15.89 -15.00
N GLU A 125 -31.26 14.84 -15.49
CA GLU A 125 -31.91 13.61 -15.96
C GLU A 125 -32.29 12.68 -14.81
N LYS A 126 -31.47 12.65 -13.75
CA LYS A 126 -31.69 11.80 -12.57
C LYS A 126 -32.67 12.40 -11.56
N HIS A 127 -33.05 13.67 -11.71
CA HIS A 127 -33.83 14.42 -10.73
C HIS A 127 -33.29 14.28 -9.29
N ALA A 128 -31.95 14.21 -9.18
CA ALA A 128 -31.25 13.98 -7.93
C ALA A 128 -29.93 14.76 -7.90
N GLU A 129 -29.62 15.37 -6.76
CA GLU A 129 -28.31 15.99 -6.52
C GLU A 129 -27.22 14.92 -6.52
N GLN A 130 -26.05 15.29 -7.04
CA GLN A 130 -24.92 14.38 -7.14
C GLN A 130 -23.75 14.93 -6.35
N ASN A 131 -23.12 14.07 -5.55
CA ASN A 131 -22.03 14.44 -4.66
C ASN A 131 -20.84 13.54 -4.92
N LEU A 132 -19.70 14.14 -5.26
CA LEU A 132 -18.42 13.45 -5.32
C LEU A 132 -17.68 13.67 -4.00
N ILE A 133 -17.33 12.59 -3.31
CA ILE A 133 -16.37 12.63 -2.22
C ILE A 133 -15.06 12.06 -2.76
N LEU A 134 -14.07 12.91 -2.96
CA LEU A 134 -12.73 12.53 -3.41
C LEU A 134 -11.78 12.51 -2.21
N ILE A 135 -11.09 11.39 -2.01
CA ILE A 135 -10.03 11.26 -1.00
C ILE A 135 -8.70 11.22 -1.73
N SER A 136 -8.12 12.40 -1.94
CA SER A 136 -6.79 12.62 -2.51
C SER A 136 -6.36 14.06 -2.21
N GLY A 137 -5.05 14.30 -2.12
CA GLY A 137 -4.46 15.64 -2.10
C GLY A 137 -3.75 16.01 -3.39
N ASP A 138 -3.57 15.05 -4.29
CA ASP A 138 -2.69 15.21 -5.44
C ASP A 138 -3.30 16.13 -6.50
N GLY A 139 -2.50 17.09 -6.95
CA GLY A 139 -2.84 17.99 -8.04
C GLY A 139 -1.79 18.03 -9.13
N ASN A 140 -0.89 17.04 -9.16
CA ASN A 140 0.12 16.93 -10.19
C ASN A 140 -0.54 16.74 -11.57
N GLY A 141 0.03 17.40 -12.57
CA GLY A 141 -0.32 17.14 -13.97
C GLY A 141 0.40 15.87 -14.40
N ASN A 142 -0.32 14.92 -14.98
CA ASN A 142 0.23 13.62 -15.36
C ASN A 142 0.82 13.64 -16.78
N ASP A 143 1.78 14.53 -17.06
CA ASP A 143 2.46 14.64 -18.37
C ASP A 143 1.46 14.81 -19.55
N ASN A 144 0.64 15.87 -19.52
CA ASN A 144 -0.50 16.12 -20.43
C ASN A 144 -1.67 15.12 -20.32
N ARG A 145 -1.66 14.19 -19.37
CA ARG A 145 -2.86 13.43 -18.97
C ARG A 145 -3.66 14.19 -17.91
N THR A 146 -4.88 13.72 -17.71
CA THR A 146 -5.82 14.25 -16.72
C THR A 146 -5.27 14.16 -15.29
N SER A 147 -5.69 15.10 -14.45
CA SER A 147 -5.39 15.20 -13.02
C SER A 147 -6.65 15.22 -12.17
N PHE A 148 -6.52 14.94 -10.86
CA PHE A 148 -7.64 15.00 -9.93
C PHE A 148 -8.36 16.38 -9.89
N PRO A 149 -7.66 17.53 -9.87
CA PRO A 149 -8.31 18.83 -9.96
C PRO A 149 -9.14 19.01 -11.23
N GLU A 150 -8.69 18.48 -12.38
CA GLU A 150 -9.44 18.59 -13.65
C GLU A 150 -10.72 17.75 -13.64
N VAL A 151 -10.69 16.52 -13.11
CA VAL A 151 -11.92 15.72 -12.98
C VAL A 151 -12.87 16.30 -11.92
N VAL A 152 -12.36 16.95 -10.88
CA VAL A 152 -13.17 17.70 -9.92
C VAL A 152 -13.81 18.93 -10.58
N SER A 153 -13.06 19.69 -11.39
CA SER A 153 -13.62 20.80 -12.17
C SER A 153 -14.75 20.32 -13.07
N SER A 154 -14.55 19.19 -13.76
CA SER A 154 -15.60 18.54 -14.58
C SER A 154 -16.87 18.26 -13.76
N ALA A 155 -16.76 17.67 -12.57
CA ALA A 155 -17.91 17.40 -11.70
C ALA A 155 -18.64 18.70 -11.31
N LEU A 156 -17.90 19.73 -10.89
CA LEU A 156 -18.44 21.04 -10.47
C LEU A 156 -19.17 21.76 -11.62
N GLU A 157 -18.61 21.70 -12.82
CA GLU A 157 -19.20 22.25 -14.05
C GLU A 157 -20.49 21.52 -14.45
N HIS A 158 -20.59 20.21 -14.15
CA HIS A 158 -21.82 19.43 -14.32
C HIS A 158 -22.83 19.61 -13.17
N GLY A 159 -22.57 20.55 -12.26
CA GLY A 159 -23.48 20.89 -11.18
C GLY A 159 -23.43 19.95 -9.99
N TRP A 160 -22.42 19.09 -9.89
CA TRP A 160 -22.22 18.25 -8.71
C TRP A 160 -21.68 19.08 -7.54
N MET A 161 -21.98 18.62 -6.33
CA MET A 161 -21.28 19.04 -5.12
C MET A 161 -20.02 18.19 -4.97
N VAL A 162 -18.93 18.78 -4.48
CA VAL A 162 -17.66 18.07 -4.28
C VAL A 162 -17.12 18.27 -2.88
N GLU A 163 -16.73 17.18 -2.24
CA GLU A 163 -16.04 17.16 -0.96
C GLU A 163 -14.66 16.52 -1.17
N VAL A 164 -13.59 17.30 -1.02
CA VAL A 164 -12.21 16.80 -1.09
C VAL A 164 -11.69 16.56 0.31
N TRP A 165 -11.35 15.32 0.62
CA TRP A 165 -10.66 14.96 1.86
C TRP A 165 -9.18 14.73 1.61
N SER A 166 -8.33 15.41 2.38
CA SER A 166 -6.89 15.26 2.28
C SER A 166 -6.17 15.44 3.62
N TRP A 167 -4.90 15.06 3.65
CA TRP A 167 -3.98 15.53 4.67
C TRP A 167 -3.54 16.94 4.31
N GLN A 168 -3.50 17.86 5.28
CA GLN A 168 -3.19 19.27 5.01
C GLN A 168 -1.83 19.44 4.32
N ALA A 169 -0.84 18.63 4.71
CA ALA A 169 0.51 18.64 4.14
C ALA A 169 0.58 18.11 2.69
N SER A 170 -0.43 17.39 2.22
CA SER A 170 -0.47 16.76 0.89
C SER A 170 -1.44 17.46 -0.08
N LEU A 171 -2.20 18.45 0.39
CA LEU A 171 -3.22 19.11 -0.43
C LEU A 171 -2.58 20.11 -1.41
N SER A 172 -2.79 19.87 -2.70
CA SER A 172 -2.41 20.82 -3.76
C SER A 172 -3.18 22.14 -3.67
N ALA A 173 -2.48 23.25 -3.96
CA ALA A 173 -3.09 24.59 -4.06
C ALA A 173 -4.22 24.65 -5.09
N LYS A 174 -4.17 23.85 -6.16
CA LYS A 174 -5.21 23.79 -7.20
C LYS A 174 -6.61 23.47 -6.66
N PHE A 175 -6.71 22.68 -5.60
CA PHE A 175 -8.00 22.42 -4.95
C PHE A 175 -8.52 23.65 -4.21
N LYS A 176 -7.64 24.47 -3.64
CA LYS A 176 -8.03 25.73 -3.00
C LYS A 176 -8.53 26.72 -4.05
N ASP A 177 -7.84 26.83 -5.18
CA ASP A 177 -8.28 27.65 -6.32
C ASP A 177 -9.68 27.23 -6.81
N LEU A 178 -9.94 25.92 -6.88
CA LEU A 178 -11.27 25.39 -7.23
C LEU A 178 -12.32 25.69 -6.15
N GLN A 179 -11.97 25.61 -4.87
CA GLN A 179 -12.88 25.97 -3.78
C GLN A 179 -13.25 27.45 -3.82
N GLU A 180 -12.29 28.34 -4.09
CA GLU A 180 -12.52 29.78 -4.27
C GLU A 180 -13.39 30.07 -5.49
N LYS A 181 -13.21 29.33 -6.59
CA LYS A 181 -14.03 29.44 -7.80
C LYS A 181 -15.46 28.90 -7.61
N TYR A 182 -15.65 27.90 -6.76
CA TYR A 182 -16.94 27.23 -6.54
C TYR A 182 -17.33 27.13 -5.04
N PRO A 183 -17.43 28.25 -4.30
CA PRO A 183 -17.51 28.25 -2.85
C PRO A 183 -18.81 27.64 -2.28
N SER A 184 -19.89 27.63 -3.06
CA SER A 184 -21.16 27.01 -2.67
C SER A 184 -21.29 25.54 -3.07
N LYS A 185 -20.33 25.00 -3.83
CA LYS A 185 -20.37 23.62 -4.36
C LYS A 185 -19.21 22.75 -3.94
N MET A 186 -18.13 23.34 -3.43
CA MET A 186 -16.93 22.61 -3.05
C MET A 186 -16.56 22.84 -1.58
N GLU A 187 -16.26 21.75 -0.88
CA GLU A 187 -15.73 21.76 0.48
C GLU A 187 -14.43 20.97 0.55
N ILE A 188 -13.43 21.50 1.26
CA ILE A 188 -12.19 20.81 1.58
C ILE A 188 -12.19 20.43 3.05
N LYS A 189 -11.93 19.16 3.36
CA LYS A 189 -11.84 18.61 4.72
C LYS A 189 -10.49 17.97 4.97
N TYR A 190 -10.03 18.09 6.20
CA TYR A 190 -8.72 17.64 6.62
C TYR A 190 -8.81 16.43 7.54
N PHE A 191 -8.03 15.38 7.26
CA PHE A 191 -7.91 14.22 8.16
C PHE A 191 -7.13 14.53 9.43
N ASP A 192 -6.37 15.62 9.45
CA ASP A 192 -5.53 16.04 10.58
C ASP A 192 -6.32 16.14 11.90
N THR A 193 -7.56 16.67 11.85
CA THR A 193 -8.47 16.76 13.02
C THR A 193 -8.95 15.40 13.53
N HIS A 194 -8.80 14.36 12.72
CA HIS A 194 -9.22 12.99 13.00
C HIS A 194 -8.06 12.00 13.03
N ARG A 195 -6.80 12.47 12.98
CA ARG A 195 -5.61 11.64 12.75
C ARG A 195 -5.48 10.46 13.70
N SER A 196 -5.78 10.66 14.99
CA SER A 196 -5.74 9.61 16.02
C SER A 196 -6.81 8.53 15.87
N LYS A 197 -7.89 8.81 15.13
CA LYS A 197 -8.98 7.86 14.86
C LYS A 197 -8.76 7.12 13.54
N VAL A 198 -8.25 7.81 12.52
CA VAL A 198 -8.08 7.27 11.16
C VAL A 198 -6.71 6.61 10.95
N THR A 199 -5.77 6.76 11.87
CA THR A 199 -4.46 6.11 11.79
C THR A 199 -4.15 5.27 13.02
N PHE A 200 -3.26 4.30 12.87
CA PHE A 200 -2.65 3.55 13.96
C PHE A 200 -1.20 3.21 13.61
N LYS A 201 -0.35 2.97 14.62
CA LYS A 201 1.00 2.45 14.40
C LYS A 201 0.97 0.92 14.37
N GLU A 202 1.40 0.34 13.27
CA GLU A 202 1.64 -1.11 13.21
C GLU A 202 2.90 -1.42 14.02
N LYS A 203 2.77 -2.26 15.04
CA LYS A 203 3.95 -2.78 15.76
C LYS A 203 4.81 -3.52 14.74
N GLN A 204 6.07 -3.11 14.58
CA GLN A 204 7.02 -3.89 13.79
C GLN A 204 7.02 -5.31 14.35
N LYS A 205 6.62 -6.29 13.53
CA LYS A 205 6.99 -7.67 13.84
C LYS A 205 8.50 -7.67 13.83
N GLN A 206 9.14 -7.95 14.97
CA GLN A 206 10.53 -8.36 14.97
C GLN A 206 10.62 -9.45 13.91
N GLN A 207 11.32 -9.17 12.80
CA GLN A 207 11.72 -10.24 11.91
C GLN A 207 12.49 -11.22 12.81
N PRO A 208 12.16 -12.52 12.83
CA PRO A 208 13.09 -13.47 13.41
C PRO A 208 14.42 -13.20 12.72
N GLN A 209 15.42 -12.75 13.48
CA GLN A 209 16.77 -12.59 12.97
C GLN A 209 17.11 -13.88 12.24
N GLN A 210 17.43 -13.79 10.95
CA GLN A 210 18.00 -14.91 10.21
C GLN A 210 19.43 -15.16 10.72
N GLN A 211 19.58 -15.58 11.98
CA GLN A 211 20.82 -16.11 12.55
C GLN A 211 20.44 -17.17 13.58
N PRO A 212 20.50 -18.45 13.19
CA PRO A 212 21.60 -19.29 13.67
C PRO A 212 22.29 -20.14 12.60
N GLN A 213 22.01 -19.96 11.30
CA GLN A 213 22.55 -20.85 10.26
C GLN A 213 24.05 -20.64 9.97
N GLN A 214 24.53 -19.39 9.99
CA GLN A 214 25.98 -19.11 9.82
C GLN A 214 26.81 -19.53 11.05
N GLN A 215 26.28 -19.35 12.27
CA GLN A 215 26.94 -19.83 13.49
C GLN A 215 26.97 -21.35 13.58
N GLN A 216 25.90 -22.04 13.16
CA GLN A 216 25.91 -23.51 13.06
C GLN A 216 26.89 -24.01 12.00
N GLN A 217 26.98 -23.36 10.83
CA GLN A 217 27.98 -23.74 9.82
C GLN A 217 29.42 -23.52 10.29
N GLN A 218 29.70 -22.42 10.99
CA GLN A 218 31.04 -22.19 11.57
C GLN A 218 31.38 -23.21 12.65
N GLN A 219 30.42 -23.56 13.53
CA GLN A 219 30.64 -24.60 14.53
C GLN A 219 30.86 -25.99 13.91
N GLN A 220 30.12 -26.35 12.85
CA GLN A 220 30.33 -27.60 12.13
C GLN A 220 31.70 -27.64 11.45
N GLN A 221 32.15 -26.54 10.83
CA GLN A 221 33.49 -26.48 10.23
C GLN A 221 34.61 -26.60 11.28
N GLN A 222 34.46 -25.96 12.45
CA GLN A 222 35.43 -26.10 13.53
C GLN A 222 35.49 -27.54 14.09
N GLN A 223 34.34 -28.20 14.24
CA GLN A 223 34.31 -29.60 14.68
C GLN A 223 34.97 -30.54 13.66
N GLN A 224 34.76 -30.32 12.35
CA GLN A 224 35.42 -31.11 11.31
C GLN A 224 36.95 -30.91 11.32
N GLN A 225 37.43 -29.68 11.52
CA GLN A 225 38.87 -29.41 11.63
C GLN A 225 39.50 -30.07 12.85
N GLN A 226 38.81 -30.06 14.00
CA GLN A 226 39.29 -30.74 15.21
C GLN A 226 39.36 -32.26 15.03
N GLN A 227 38.37 -32.86 14.37
CA GLN A 227 38.39 -34.30 14.07
C GLN A 227 39.55 -34.69 13.13
N GLN A 228 39.83 -33.87 12.10
CA GLN A 228 40.98 -34.11 11.21
C GLN A 228 42.31 -34.01 11.95
N GLN A 229 42.47 -33.04 12.86
CA GLN A 229 43.69 -32.91 13.67
C GLN A 229 43.88 -34.09 14.64
N GLN A 230 42.79 -34.60 15.24
CA GLN A 230 42.85 -35.78 16.10
C GLN A 230 43.22 -37.05 15.33
N GLN A 231 42.70 -37.23 14.12
CA GLN A 231 43.08 -38.37 13.26
C GLN A 231 44.55 -38.33 12.82
N GLN A 232 45.14 -37.14 12.67
CA GLN A 232 46.57 -36.98 12.38
C GLN A 232 47.45 -37.29 13.61
N HIS A 233 46.94 -37.10 14.83
CA HIS A 233 47.68 -37.39 16.06
C HIS A 233 47.52 -38.84 16.58
N THR A 234 46.56 -39.62 16.10
CA THR A 234 46.33 -41.01 16.57
C THR A 234 47.14 -42.10 15.85
N ASN A 235 48.14 -41.76 15.04
CA ASN A 235 49.00 -42.78 14.42
C ASN A 235 50.51 -42.52 14.61
N PRO A 236 51.09 -42.90 15.76
CA PRO A 236 52.51 -43.24 15.82
C PRO A 236 52.79 -44.75 15.75
N ILE A 237 51.78 -45.63 15.74
CA ILE A 237 52.03 -47.09 15.83
C ILE A 237 51.84 -47.84 14.49
N GLN A 238 51.13 -47.30 13.49
CA GLN A 238 50.95 -48.01 12.21
C GLN A 238 52.10 -47.83 11.18
N SER A 239 53.04 -46.90 11.38
CA SER A 239 54.17 -46.75 10.43
C SER A 239 55.26 -47.82 10.54
N TRP A 240 55.34 -48.60 11.63
CA TRP A 240 56.35 -49.65 11.76
C TRP A 240 55.93 -51.00 11.16
N ILE A 241 54.62 -51.26 10.98
CA ILE A 241 54.14 -52.54 10.43
C ILE A 241 54.21 -52.55 8.89
N LEU A 242 54.06 -51.40 8.23
CA LEU A 242 54.15 -51.31 6.76
C LEU A 242 55.60 -51.31 6.23
N LEU A 243 56.59 -50.90 7.03
CA LEU A 243 58.01 -51.02 6.65
C LEU A 243 58.57 -52.44 6.80
N GLY A 244 57.97 -53.28 7.66
CA GLY A 244 58.40 -54.67 7.86
C GLY A 244 57.96 -55.64 6.76
N PHE A 245 56.81 -55.40 6.11
CA PHE A 245 56.30 -56.27 5.04
C PHE A 245 56.78 -55.89 3.63
N GLY A 246 57.20 -54.64 3.40
CA GLY A 246 57.72 -54.21 2.10
C GLY A 246 59.10 -54.76 1.74
N LEU A 247 59.94 -55.06 2.73
CA LEU A 247 61.31 -55.54 2.52
C LEU A 247 61.38 -57.04 2.16
N SER A 248 60.40 -57.86 2.53
CA SER A 248 60.41 -59.31 2.22
C SER A 248 59.98 -59.62 0.79
N VAL A 249 59.09 -58.81 0.20
CA VAL A 249 58.63 -58.99 -1.20
C VAL A 249 59.68 -58.48 -2.20
N PHE A 250 60.40 -57.40 -1.87
CA PHE A 250 61.46 -56.88 -2.74
C PHE A 250 62.69 -57.81 -2.81
N LEU A 251 63.06 -58.49 -1.71
CA LEU A 251 64.18 -59.43 -1.72
C LEU A 251 63.89 -60.70 -2.55
N ALA A 252 62.63 -61.17 -2.55
CA ALA A 252 62.22 -62.35 -3.31
C ALA A 252 62.20 -62.10 -4.83
N ILE A 253 61.80 -60.89 -5.26
CA ILE A 253 61.81 -60.50 -6.68
C ILE A 253 63.25 -60.27 -7.16
N PHE A 254 64.12 -59.69 -6.32
CA PHE A 254 65.52 -59.45 -6.68
C PHE A 254 66.33 -60.76 -6.84
N LEU A 255 66.07 -61.77 -6.00
CA LEU A 255 66.72 -63.09 -6.12
C LEU A 255 66.19 -63.92 -7.31
N TYR A 256 64.94 -63.71 -7.74
CA TYR A 256 64.39 -64.41 -8.90
C TYR A 256 65.05 -63.96 -10.22
N TYR A 257 65.38 -62.68 -10.35
CA TYR A 257 65.99 -62.13 -11.58
C TYR A 257 67.48 -62.46 -11.73
N PHE A 258 68.22 -62.68 -10.65
CA PHE A 258 69.67 -62.97 -10.71
C PHE A 258 70.00 -64.43 -11.05
N LYS A 259 69.02 -65.34 -11.09
CA LYS A 259 69.24 -66.75 -11.43
C LYS A 259 69.08 -67.08 -12.92
N LYS A 260 68.85 -66.06 -13.77
CA LYS A 260 68.59 -66.24 -15.20
C LYS A 260 69.62 -65.55 -16.12
N PHE A 261 70.79 -65.23 -15.59
CA PHE A 261 71.99 -64.86 -16.34
C PHE A 261 73.21 -65.53 -15.72
#